data_AF-A0A0B5EYD2-F1
#
_entry.id   AF-A0A0B5EYD2-F1
#
_cell.length_a   1.000
_cell.length_b   1.000
_cell.length_c   1.000
_cell.angle_alpha   90.00
_cell.angle_beta   90.00
_cell.angle_gamma   90.00
#
_symmetry.space_group_name_H-M   'P 1'
#
loop_
_entity.id
_entity.type
_entity.pdbx_description
1 polymer ?
#
loop_
_entity_poly.entity_id
_entity_poly.type
_entity_poly.pdbx_seq_one_letter_code
_entity_poly.pdbx_strand_id
1 'polypeptide(L)'
;MEPRELWERNLLLAEAFCGTDDRVRQAQAVMDEALASRTRTLAAFAVTVGSDAAVASLMGLNEREVRVARRTVGREDARVVADALLKQLAAVTPPPAEVPPPPAEVPPPPADAPPQPLAPDPDPAGEAPAEAARAHVPHPRAEAEPYAHPVARETAAPAATTWTEGMDSVLLWSWQSGLDLQIVAEELGLDAKELLLRAQKLAAEGQLTPRTPAYMDVRAGRHRRHDPVQYTFVPDSPETLYSSPHSYG
;
A
#
# COMPACT_ATOMS: atom_id res chain seq x y z
N MET A 1 15.22 21.28 -44.79
CA MET A 1 15.52 19.93 -44.25
C MET A 1 15.61 19.00 -45.42
N GLU A 2 16.74 18.31 -45.53
CA GLU A 2 16.93 17.30 -46.57
C GLU A 2 15.97 16.13 -46.31
N PRO A 3 15.39 15.50 -47.35
CA PRO A 3 14.46 14.39 -47.18
C PRO A 3 15.07 13.23 -46.39
N ARG A 4 16.39 13.03 -46.46
CA ARG A 4 17.11 12.00 -45.69
C ARG A 4 17.07 12.27 -44.18
N GLU A 5 17.31 13.50 -43.76
CA GLU A 5 17.30 13.90 -42.33
C GLU A 5 15.93 13.69 -41.70
N LEU A 6 14.85 13.98 -42.44
CA LEU A 6 13.48 13.74 -42.00
C LEU A 6 13.20 12.24 -41.78
N TRP A 7 13.69 11.38 -42.67
CA TRP A 7 13.55 9.94 -42.55
C TRP A 7 14.33 9.38 -41.35
N GLU A 8 15.57 9.81 -41.15
CA GLU A 8 16.39 9.40 -40.00
C GLU A 8 15.75 9.81 -38.67
N ARG A 9 15.26 11.07 -38.58
CA ARG A 9 14.53 11.53 -37.40
C ARG A 9 13.28 10.70 -37.13
N ASN A 10 12.49 10.42 -38.15
CA ASN A 10 11.27 9.63 -38.00
C ASN A 10 11.58 8.18 -37.60
N LEU A 11 12.67 7.60 -38.10
CA LEU A 11 13.13 6.28 -37.70
C LEU A 11 13.53 6.25 -36.22
N LEU A 12 14.30 7.24 -35.76
CA LEU A 12 14.69 7.35 -34.35
C LEU A 12 13.48 7.54 -33.44
N LEU A 13 12.48 8.32 -33.86
CA LEU A 13 11.23 8.49 -33.11
C LEU A 13 10.44 7.17 -33.05
N ALA A 14 10.37 6.42 -34.16
CA ALA A 14 9.71 5.12 -34.20
C ALA A 14 10.42 4.11 -33.30
N GLU A 15 11.75 4.06 -33.32
CA GLU A 15 12.55 3.18 -32.47
C GLU A 15 12.39 3.52 -30.99
N ALA A 16 12.46 4.81 -30.63
CA ALA A 16 12.24 5.27 -29.26
C ALA A 16 10.81 4.94 -28.77
N PHE A 17 9.82 5.08 -29.64
CA PHE A 17 8.43 4.71 -29.33
C PHE A 17 8.30 3.20 -29.11
N CYS A 18 8.80 2.37 -30.02
CA CYS A 18 8.76 0.90 -29.89
C CYS A 18 9.50 0.43 -28.63
N GLY A 19 10.68 0.99 -28.35
CA GLY A 19 11.42 0.66 -27.13
C GLY A 19 10.67 1.05 -25.86
N THR A 20 9.88 2.13 -25.88
CA THR A 20 9.04 2.52 -24.74
C THR A 20 7.83 1.60 -24.59
N ASP A 21 7.17 1.24 -25.69
CA ASP A 21 6.02 0.31 -25.69
C ASP A 21 6.43 -1.10 -25.18
N ASP A 22 7.60 -1.59 -25.59
CA ASP A 22 8.13 -2.86 -25.11
C ASP A 22 8.41 -2.85 -23.60
N ARG A 23 8.88 -1.72 -23.04
CA ARG A 23 9.05 -1.57 -21.59
C ARG A 23 7.71 -1.60 -20.85
N VAL A 24 6.66 -1.00 -21.41
CA VAL A 24 5.31 -1.05 -20.83
C VAL A 24 4.80 -2.49 -20.84
N ARG A 25 4.98 -3.23 -21.95
CA ARG A 25 4.60 -4.65 -22.02
C ARG A 25 5.36 -5.50 -21.01
N GLN A 26 6.66 -5.26 -20.84
CA GLN A 26 7.46 -5.96 -19.84
C GLN A 26 6.97 -5.67 -18.42
N ALA A 27 6.70 -4.40 -18.10
CA ALA A 27 6.16 -4.02 -16.80
C ALA A 27 4.80 -4.68 -16.52
N GLN A 28 3.92 -4.73 -17.53
CA GLN A 28 2.63 -5.42 -17.44
C GLN A 28 2.82 -6.92 -17.18
N ALA A 29 3.72 -7.58 -17.91
CA ALA A 29 4.00 -9.00 -17.72
C ALA A 29 4.53 -9.30 -16.30
N VAL A 30 5.36 -8.42 -15.74
CA VAL A 30 5.85 -8.54 -14.35
C VAL A 30 4.71 -8.39 -13.34
N MET A 31 3.81 -7.42 -13.55
CA MET A 31 2.64 -7.23 -12.68
C MET A 31 1.70 -8.45 -12.75
N ASP A 32 1.45 -8.98 -13.94
CA ASP A 32 0.59 -10.15 -14.14
C ASP A 32 1.18 -11.39 -13.46
N GLU A 33 2.49 -11.62 -13.59
CA GLU A 33 3.17 -12.70 -12.87
C GLU A 33 3.13 -12.50 -11.36
N ALA A 34 3.31 -11.27 -10.86
CA ALA A 34 3.19 -10.97 -9.44
C ALA A 34 1.77 -11.25 -8.90
N LEU A 35 0.73 -10.91 -9.65
CA LEU A 35 -0.66 -11.21 -9.31
C LEU A 35 -0.94 -12.72 -9.35
N ALA A 36 -0.40 -13.43 -10.34
CA ALA A 36 -0.51 -14.89 -10.43
C ALA A 36 0.20 -15.58 -9.25
N SER A 37 1.40 -15.11 -8.89
CA SER A 37 2.17 -15.58 -7.72
C SER A 37 1.42 -15.34 -6.41
N ARG A 38 0.85 -14.15 -6.20
CA ARG A 38 0.00 -13.85 -5.05
C ARG A 38 -1.21 -14.78 -4.98
N THR A 39 -1.85 -15.04 -6.12
CA THR A 39 -3.04 -15.91 -6.19
C THR A 39 -2.68 -17.36 -5.84
N ARG A 40 -1.57 -17.90 -6.38
CA ARG A 40 -1.03 -19.22 -6.02
C ARG A 40 -0.71 -19.34 -4.54
N THR A 41 -0.08 -18.32 -3.98
CA THR A 41 0.27 -18.26 -2.56
C THR A 41 -0.98 -18.23 -1.67
N LEU A 42 -1.99 -17.44 -2.03
CA LEU A 42 -3.26 -17.39 -1.30
C LEU A 42 -4.01 -18.72 -1.35
N ALA A 43 -4.02 -19.38 -2.52
CA ALA A 43 -4.58 -20.72 -2.67
C ALA A 43 -3.84 -21.75 -1.82
N ALA A 44 -2.50 -21.69 -1.79
CA ALA A 44 -1.67 -22.55 -0.94
C ALA A 44 -2.04 -22.39 0.55
N PHE A 45 -2.15 -21.15 1.06
CA PHE A 45 -2.61 -20.88 2.43
C PHE A 45 -4.02 -21.42 2.69
N ALA A 46 -4.95 -21.23 1.76
CA ALA A 46 -6.31 -21.74 1.90
C ALA A 46 -6.36 -23.28 1.99
N VAL A 47 -5.50 -23.97 1.24
CA VAL A 47 -5.42 -25.44 1.24
C VAL A 47 -4.71 -25.97 2.48
N THR A 48 -3.66 -25.31 2.97
CA THR A 48 -2.95 -25.73 4.20
C THR A 48 -3.80 -25.53 5.44
N VAL A 49 -4.50 -24.40 5.55
CA VAL A 49 -5.41 -24.10 6.66
C VAL A 49 -6.72 -24.88 6.56
N GLY A 50 -7.18 -25.16 5.34
CA GLY A 50 -8.43 -25.88 5.08
C GLY A 50 -9.70 -25.04 5.26
N SER A 51 -9.58 -23.73 5.52
CA SER A 51 -10.70 -22.81 5.70
C SER A 51 -10.46 -21.47 5.00
N ASP A 52 -11.29 -21.18 3.99
CA ASP A 52 -11.21 -19.90 3.24
C ASP A 52 -11.55 -18.71 4.16
N ALA A 53 -12.50 -18.90 5.09
CA ALA A 53 -12.95 -17.85 6.00
C ALA A 53 -11.88 -17.46 7.02
N ALA A 54 -11.12 -18.44 7.55
CA ALA A 54 -10.04 -18.17 8.48
C ALA A 54 -8.89 -17.40 7.81
N VAL A 55 -8.50 -17.80 6.60
CA VAL A 55 -7.46 -17.10 5.82
C VAL A 55 -7.91 -15.70 5.41
N ALA A 56 -9.17 -15.55 4.99
CA ALA A 56 -9.75 -14.24 4.67
C ALA A 56 -9.74 -13.30 5.89
N SER A 57 -10.16 -13.80 7.05
CA SER A 57 -10.13 -13.03 8.30
C SER A 57 -8.71 -12.66 8.73
N LEU A 58 -7.73 -13.55 8.53
CA LEU A 58 -6.33 -13.29 8.87
C LEU A 58 -5.69 -12.22 7.97
N MET A 59 -5.98 -12.28 6.67
CA MET A 59 -5.38 -11.40 5.66
C MET A 59 -6.17 -10.10 5.43
N GLY A 60 -7.30 -9.91 6.11
CA GLY A 60 -8.21 -8.77 5.88
C GLY A 60 -8.84 -8.78 4.48
N LEU A 61 -8.99 -9.96 3.88
CA LEU A 61 -9.55 -10.14 2.53
C LEU A 61 -11.00 -10.63 2.59
N ASN A 62 -11.69 -10.59 1.45
CA ASN A 62 -13.01 -11.20 1.34
C ASN A 62 -12.88 -12.73 1.16
N GLU A 63 -13.72 -13.52 1.84
CA GLU A 63 -13.76 -14.99 1.67
C GLU A 63 -13.95 -15.40 0.20
N ARG A 64 -14.72 -14.61 -0.56
CA ARG A 64 -14.90 -14.84 -2.00
C ARG A 64 -13.59 -14.79 -2.77
N GLU A 65 -12.67 -13.90 -2.42
CA GLU A 65 -11.37 -13.77 -3.09
C GLU A 65 -10.50 -14.99 -2.85
N VAL A 66 -10.41 -15.45 -1.60
CA VAL A 66 -9.66 -16.67 -1.23
C VAL A 66 -10.25 -17.89 -1.93
N ARG A 67 -11.58 -18.01 -1.95
CA ARG A 67 -12.28 -19.11 -2.62
C ARG A 67 -12.04 -19.10 -4.14
N VAL A 68 -12.03 -17.92 -4.77
CA VAL A 68 -11.72 -17.78 -6.21
C VAL A 68 -10.26 -18.18 -6.47
N ALA A 69 -9.30 -17.68 -5.69
CA ALA A 69 -7.90 -18.05 -5.83
C ALA A 69 -7.67 -19.57 -5.73
N ARG A 70 -8.32 -20.22 -4.76
CA ARG A 70 -8.23 -21.69 -4.62
C ARG A 70 -8.85 -22.42 -5.81
N ARG A 71 -9.95 -21.90 -6.38
CA ARG A 71 -10.62 -22.50 -7.55
C ARG A 71 -9.83 -22.31 -8.84
N THR A 72 -9.18 -21.16 -9.02
CA THR A 72 -8.39 -20.85 -10.22
C THR A 72 -7.10 -21.64 -10.26
N VAL A 73 -6.41 -21.79 -9.12
CA VAL A 73 -5.15 -22.54 -9.03
C VAL A 73 -5.40 -24.05 -8.98
N GLY A 74 -6.51 -24.48 -8.37
CA GLY A 74 -6.78 -25.89 -8.17
C GLY A 74 -6.07 -26.46 -6.94
N ARG A 75 -6.57 -27.60 -6.46
CA ARG A 75 -6.13 -28.18 -5.17
C ARG A 75 -4.70 -28.71 -5.21
N GLU A 76 -4.32 -29.36 -6.31
CA GLU A 76 -3.03 -30.05 -6.40
C GLU A 76 -1.88 -29.05 -6.58
N ASP A 77 -2.01 -28.11 -7.50
CA ASP A 77 -1.01 -27.05 -7.70
C ASP A 77 -0.83 -26.20 -6.44
N ALA A 78 -1.93 -25.90 -5.73
CA ALA A 78 -1.86 -25.19 -4.45
C ALA A 78 -1.10 -25.98 -3.37
N ARG A 79 -1.18 -27.32 -3.36
CA ARG A 79 -0.38 -28.16 -2.44
C ARG A 79 1.09 -28.13 -2.79
N VAL A 80 1.43 -28.25 -4.07
CA VAL A 80 2.83 -28.18 -4.53
C VAL A 80 3.46 -26.85 -4.13
N VAL A 81 2.73 -25.74 -4.32
CA VAL A 81 3.18 -24.41 -3.90
C VAL A 81 3.31 -24.31 -2.39
N ALA A 82 2.34 -24.84 -1.62
CA ALA A 82 2.42 -24.86 -0.16
C ALA A 82 3.67 -25.61 0.34
N ASP A 83 3.94 -26.80 -0.20
CA ASP A 83 5.10 -27.61 0.16
C ASP A 83 6.41 -26.90 -0.19
N ALA A 84 6.47 -26.22 -1.33
CA ALA A 84 7.63 -25.41 -1.71
C ALA A 84 7.88 -24.26 -0.72
N LEU A 85 6.83 -23.53 -0.31
CA LEU A 85 6.93 -22.45 0.66
C LEU A 85 7.38 -22.94 2.04
N LEU A 86 6.85 -24.08 2.50
CA LEU A 86 7.25 -24.70 3.77
C LEU A 86 8.71 -25.17 3.74
N LYS A 87 9.18 -25.74 2.62
CA LYS A 87 10.58 -26.13 2.44
C LYS A 87 11.52 -24.93 2.41
N GLN A 88 11.14 -23.85 1.73
CA GLN A 88 11.90 -22.60 1.70
C GLN A 88 12.03 -21.99 3.10
N LEU A 89 10.94 -21.96 3.89
CA LEU A 89 10.97 -21.44 5.25
C LEU A 89 11.82 -22.29 6.20
N ALA A 90 11.79 -23.61 6.03
CA ALA A 90 12.64 -24.53 6.78
C ALA A 90 14.13 -24.35 6.46
N ALA A 91 14.49 -23.95 5.23
CA ALA A 91 15.87 -23.68 4.85
C ALA A 91 16.40 -22.33 5.37
N VAL A 92 15.52 -21.37 5.65
CA VAL A 92 15.88 -20.04 6.17
C VAL A 92 16.01 -20.02 7.69
N THR A 93 15.44 -21.00 8.38
CA THR A 93 15.50 -21.10 9.84
C THR A 93 16.75 -21.92 10.24
N PRO A 94 17.81 -21.33 10.83
CA PRO A 94 18.91 -22.12 11.36
C PRO A 94 18.37 -23.06 12.45
N PRO A 95 18.90 -24.30 12.58
CA PRO A 95 18.47 -25.19 13.64
C PRO A 95 18.64 -24.48 15.00
N PRO A 96 17.69 -24.63 15.94
CA PRO A 96 17.83 -24.04 17.27
C PRO A 96 19.16 -24.52 17.84
N ALA A 97 20.03 -23.55 18.17
CA ALA A 97 21.28 -23.83 18.87
C ALA A 97 20.96 -24.72 20.08
N GLU A 98 21.66 -25.85 20.15
CA GLU A 98 21.66 -26.77 21.28
C GLU A 98 21.70 -25.96 22.59
N VAL A 99 20.61 -26.02 23.35
CA VAL A 99 20.58 -25.48 24.71
C VAL A 99 21.62 -26.29 25.50
N PRO A 100 22.68 -25.66 26.06
CA PRO A 100 23.61 -26.39 26.91
C PRO A 100 22.85 -27.01 28.08
N PRO A 101 23.23 -28.21 28.54
CA PRO A 101 22.49 -28.94 29.56
C PRO A 101 22.32 -28.08 30.82
N PRO A 102 21.14 -28.14 31.48
CA PRO A 102 20.89 -27.37 32.69
C PRO A 102 21.94 -27.73 33.76
N PRO A 103 22.49 -26.74 34.49
CA PRO A 103 23.33 -27.01 35.66
C PRO A 103 22.53 -27.82 36.68
N ALA A 104 23.18 -28.84 37.25
CA ALA A 104 22.63 -29.76 38.23
C ALA A 104 21.90 -29.04 39.39
N GLU A 105 20.78 -29.63 39.77
CA GLU A 105 19.93 -29.26 40.91
C GLU A 105 20.74 -29.11 42.21
N VAL A 106 20.60 -27.95 42.87
CA VAL A 106 21.01 -27.75 44.26
C VAL A 106 19.91 -28.32 45.17
N PRO A 107 20.25 -29.11 46.21
CA PRO A 107 19.25 -29.79 47.04
C PRO A 107 18.44 -28.81 47.91
N PRO A 108 17.20 -29.14 48.27
CA PRO A 108 16.34 -28.28 49.09
C PRO A 108 16.78 -28.29 50.57
N PRO A 109 16.74 -27.15 51.29
CA PRO A 109 16.83 -27.15 52.74
C PRO A 109 15.48 -27.54 53.39
N PRO A 110 15.50 -28.15 54.58
CA PRO A 110 14.34 -28.77 55.21
C PRO A 110 13.38 -27.75 55.84
N ALA A 111 12.10 -28.14 55.86
CA ALA A 111 11.01 -27.49 56.59
C ALA A 111 10.99 -27.92 58.06
N ASP A 112 10.83 -26.94 58.97
CA ASP A 112 10.29 -27.00 60.35
C ASP A 112 10.51 -25.59 60.95
N ALA A 113 9.60 -24.84 61.58
CA ALA A 113 8.25 -24.99 62.11
C ALA A 113 7.68 -23.54 62.40
N PRO A 114 6.58 -23.27 63.15
CA PRO A 114 5.36 -22.62 62.63
C PRO A 114 4.95 -21.32 63.39
N PRO A 115 3.66 -20.94 63.55
CA PRO A 115 3.04 -19.72 63.02
C PRO A 115 2.71 -18.65 64.08
N GLN A 116 2.52 -17.38 63.69
CA GLN A 116 1.89 -16.36 64.55
C GLN A 116 0.97 -15.39 63.79
N PRO A 117 -0.08 -14.85 64.45
CA PRO A 117 -1.41 -14.72 63.88
C PRO A 117 -1.95 -13.28 63.72
N LEU A 118 -2.96 -13.19 62.84
CA LEU A 118 -4.15 -12.31 62.83
C LEU A 118 -3.99 -10.78 62.67
N ALA A 119 -4.80 -10.29 61.74
CA ALA A 119 -5.10 -8.90 61.34
C ALA A 119 -5.67 -8.03 62.49
N PRO A 120 -5.89 -6.71 62.30
CA PRO A 120 -7.04 -6.22 61.51
C PRO A 120 -6.80 -4.92 60.70
N ASP A 121 -7.64 -4.75 59.66
CA ASP A 121 -8.00 -3.49 59.01
C ASP A 121 -8.46 -2.42 60.01
N PRO A 122 -8.30 -1.12 59.70
CA PRO A 122 -9.45 -0.37 59.18
C PRO A 122 -9.11 0.69 58.12
N ASP A 123 -9.85 0.69 57.01
CA ASP A 123 -10.33 1.90 56.32
C ASP A 123 -11.36 2.61 57.23
N PRO A 124 -11.54 3.95 57.22
CA PRO A 124 -12.02 4.64 56.01
C PRO A 124 -11.69 6.16 55.83
N ALA A 125 -11.87 6.62 54.59
CA ALA A 125 -12.46 7.91 54.16
C ALA A 125 -11.66 9.24 54.17
N GLY A 126 -11.84 9.97 53.04
CA GLY A 126 -11.66 11.42 52.86
C GLY A 126 -10.24 11.84 52.47
N GLU A 127 -9.94 12.71 51.52
CA GLU A 127 -10.66 13.75 50.78
C GLU A 127 -9.78 14.14 49.56
N ALA A 128 -10.39 14.47 48.43
CA ALA A 128 -9.73 15.22 47.35
C ALA A 128 -9.56 16.69 47.79
N PRO A 129 -8.57 17.46 47.28
CA PRO A 129 -8.87 18.22 46.06
C PRO A 129 -7.69 18.50 45.10
N ALA A 130 -8.11 18.89 43.89
CA ALA A 130 -7.50 19.71 42.83
C ALA A 130 -6.14 20.41 43.08
N GLU A 131 -5.35 20.55 42.01
CA GLU A 131 -5.13 21.84 41.32
C GLU A 131 -3.77 21.91 40.56
N ALA A 132 -3.88 22.35 39.31
CA ALA A 132 -2.93 23.02 38.41
C ALA A 132 -1.42 23.12 38.72
N ALA A 133 -0.59 22.77 37.72
CA ALA A 133 0.53 23.59 37.22
C ALA A 133 1.22 22.85 36.05
N ARG A 134 1.01 23.26 34.79
CA ARG A 134 1.99 24.04 33.99
C ARG A 134 3.47 23.77 34.32
N ALA A 135 4.17 23.06 33.42
CA ALA A 135 5.63 23.10 33.30
C ALA A 135 5.98 23.16 31.79
N HIS A 136 6.23 24.34 31.24
CA HIS A 136 7.54 25.03 31.12
C HIS A 136 8.55 24.32 30.20
N VAL A 137 8.66 24.88 28.99
CA VAL A 137 9.77 24.73 28.04
C VAL A 137 10.97 25.53 28.58
N PRO A 138 12.22 25.11 28.30
CA PRO A 138 13.16 26.08 27.74
C PRO A 138 14.01 25.53 26.57
N HIS A 139 14.16 26.36 25.54
CA HIS A 139 15.18 26.30 24.47
C HIS A 139 16.60 26.64 25.03
N PRO A 140 17.63 26.90 24.20
CA PRO A 140 18.45 25.99 23.40
C PRO A 140 19.94 26.10 23.80
N ARG A 141 20.83 25.24 23.31
CA ARG A 141 22.28 25.48 23.39
C ARG A 141 22.93 25.36 22.01
N ALA A 142 23.48 26.49 21.57
CA ALA A 142 24.37 26.60 20.42
C ALA A 142 25.81 26.39 20.89
N GLU A 143 26.59 25.61 20.16
CA GLU A 143 28.05 25.58 20.22
C GLU A 143 28.59 25.44 18.80
N ALA A 144 29.54 26.32 18.47
CA ALA A 144 30.11 26.56 17.16
C ALA A 144 31.46 25.84 16.98
N GLU A 145 31.68 25.29 15.77
CA GLU A 145 32.84 25.38 14.83
C GLU A 145 34.24 25.78 15.36
N PRO A 146 35.40 25.45 14.72
CA PRO A 146 35.60 25.19 13.26
C PRO A 146 36.68 24.13 12.89
N TYR A 147 36.78 23.72 11.61
CA TYR A 147 38.05 23.60 10.86
C TYR A 147 37.80 23.40 9.36
N ALA A 148 38.50 24.21 8.56
CA ALA A 148 38.35 24.40 7.13
C ALA A 148 39.18 23.42 6.28
N HIS A 149 38.67 23.04 5.10
CA HIS A 149 39.44 22.98 3.84
C HIS A 149 38.53 23.24 2.63
N PRO A 150 39.00 23.97 1.59
CA PRO A 150 38.15 24.48 0.52
C PRO A 150 38.18 23.56 -0.71
N VAL A 151 37.00 23.22 -1.23
CA VAL A 151 36.85 22.87 -2.65
C VAL A 151 35.68 23.71 -3.16
N ALA A 152 36.00 24.58 -4.11
CA ALA A 152 35.07 25.49 -4.75
C ALA A 152 33.87 24.74 -5.31
N ARG A 153 32.71 24.92 -4.68
CA ARG A 153 31.42 24.82 -5.34
C ARG A 153 30.69 26.10 -5.03
N GLU A 154 30.49 26.86 -6.09
CA GLU A 154 29.82 28.14 -6.16
C GLU A 154 28.50 28.08 -5.38
N THR A 155 28.55 28.50 -4.12
CA THR A 155 27.39 28.69 -3.25
C THR A 155 26.67 29.93 -3.74
N ALA A 156 25.80 29.75 -4.73
CA ALA A 156 24.67 30.64 -4.89
C ALA A 156 23.90 30.60 -3.57
N ALA A 157 23.73 31.77 -2.94
CA ALA A 157 22.81 31.96 -1.83
C ALA A 157 21.46 31.29 -2.14
N PRO A 158 20.69 30.81 -1.14
CA PRO A 158 19.32 30.38 -1.41
C PRO A 158 18.58 31.62 -1.92
N ALA A 159 18.40 31.70 -3.24
CA ALA A 159 17.43 32.58 -3.82
C ALA A 159 16.13 32.21 -3.12
N ALA A 160 15.56 33.15 -2.36
CA ALA A 160 14.26 32.95 -1.77
C ALA A 160 13.33 32.60 -2.93
N THR A 161 12.94 31.33 -3.03
CA THR A 161 12.16 30.87 -4.17
C THR A 161 10.82 31.56 -4.11
N THR A 162 10.64 32.57 -4.95
CA THR A 162 9.41 33.32 -5.05
C THR A 162 8.37 32.39 -5.64
N TRP A 163 7.51 31.86 -4.78
CA TRP A 163 6.45 30.94 -5.18
C TRP A 163 5.58 31.56 -6.28
N THR A 164 5.48 30.89 -7.43
CA THR A 164 4.74 31.40 -8.61
C THR A 164 3.39 30.69 -8.77
N GLU A 165 2.45 31.32 -9.47
CA GLU A 165 1.12 30.76 -9.79
C GLU A 165 1.22 29.47 -10.64
N GLY A 166 2.27 29.35 -11.47
CA GLY A 166 2.56 28.12 -12.20
C GLY A 166 2.90 26.95 -11.27
N MET A 167 3.63 27.21 -10.18
CA MET A 167 3.97 26.18 -9.18
C MET A 167 2.73 25.74 -8.38
N ASP A 168 1.79 26.65 -8.09
CA ASP A 168 0.49 26.28 -7.51
C ASP A 168 -0.30 25.35 -8.42
N SER A 169 -0.30 25.61 -9.73
CA SER A 169 -1.00 24.78 -10.71
C SER A 169 -0.43 23.36 -10.77
N VAL A 170 0.90 23.24 -10.74
CA VAL A 170 1.59 21.94 -10.69
C VAL A 170 1.25 21.19 -9.40
N LEU A 171 1.26 21.88 -8.26
CA LEU A 171 0.94 21.30 -6.96
C LEU A 171 -0.53 20.85 -6.87
N LEU A 172 -1.45 21.64 -7.41
CA LEU A 172 -2.87 21.30 -7.47
C LEU A 172 -3.10 20.07 -8.36
N TRP A 173 -2.44 20.02 -9.52
CA TRP A 173 -2.54 18.90 -10.44
C TRP A 173 -1.91 17.62 -9.86
N SER A 174 -0.73 17.73 -9.23
CA SER A 174 -0.06 16.58 -8.59
C SER A 174 -0.90 16.03 -7.44
N TRP A 175 -1.52 16.91 -6.65
CA TRP A 175 -2.45 16.54 -5.58
C TRP A 175 -3.68 15.80 -6.12
N GLN A 176 -4.31 16.32 -7.19
CA GLN A 176 -5.47 15.67 -7.82
C GLN A 176 -5.13 14.32 -8.45
N SER A 177 -3.90 14.16 -8.93
CA SER A 177 -3.41 12.95 -9.58
C SER A 177 -2.86 11.91 -8.58
N GLY A 178 -2.71 12.27 -7.31
CA GLY A 178 -2.13 11.40 -6.26
C GLY A 178 -0.63 11.16 -6.43
N LEU A 179 0.09 12.09 -7.06
CA LEU A 179 1.52 11.98 -7.32
C LEU A 179 2.34 12.36 -6.08
N ASP A 180 3.45 11.67 -5.85
CA ASP A 180 4.29 11.89 -4.67
C ASP A 180 4.93 13.30 -4.69
N LEU A 181 4.62 14.08 -3.65
CA LEU A 181 5.11 15.45 -3.49
C LEU A 181 6.63 15.55 -3.37
N GLN A 182 7.29 14.48 -2.91
CA GLN A 182 8.75 14.45 -2.82
C GLN A 182 9.40 14.41 -4.20
N ILE A 183 8.84 13.62 -5.13
CA ILE A 183 9.27 13.59 -6.53
C ILE A 183 9.02 14.96 -7.19
N VAL A 184 7.87 15.59 -6.92
CA VAL A 184 7.59 16.94 -7.44
C VAL A 184 8.59 17.97 -6.93
N ALA A 185 8.99 17.89 -5.65
CA ALA A 185 9.98 18.78 -5.07
C ALA A 185 11.35 18.61 -5.74
N GLU A 186 11.79 17.38 -5.96
CA GLU A 186 13.06 17.07 -6.64
C GLU A 186 13.07 17.60 -8.09
N GLU A 187 11.99 17.38 -8.84
CA GLU A 187 11.86 17.84 -10.24
C GLU A 187 11.80 19.37 -10.37
N LEU A 188 11.20 20.05 -9.38
CA LEU A 188 11.15 21.52 -9.34
C LEU A 188 12.40 22.15 -8.70
N GLY A 189 13.32 21.33 -8.16
CA GLY A 189 14.50 21.79 -7.43
C GLY A 189 14.15 22.54 -6.13
N LEU A 190 13.04 22.19 -5.49
CA LEU A 190 12.52 22.81 -4.27
C LEU A 190 12.76 21.92 -3.05
N ASP A 191 12.77 22.53 -1.86
CA ASP A 191 12.73 21.76 -0.63
C ASP A 191 11.31 21.18 -0.43
N ALA A 192 11.24 19.89 -0.09
CA ALA A 192 9.99 19.20 0.21
C ALA A 192 9.21 19.90 1.33
N LYS A 193 9.90 20.52 2.30
CA LYS A 193 9.26 21.27 3.38
C LYS A 193 8.55 22.53 2.89
N GLU A 194 9.15 23.26 1.95
CA GLU A 194 8.54 24.46 1.36
C GLU A 194 7.29 24.09 0.56
N LEU A 195 7.35 23.00 -0.20
CA LEU A 195 6.23 22.48 -0.98
C LEU A 195 5.06 22.04 -0.07
N LEU A 196 5.36 21.39 1.07
CA LEU A 196 4.36 21.01 2.07
C LEU A 196 3.72 22.23 2.75
N LEU A 197 4.50 23.25 3.12
CA LEU A 197 3.97 24.49 3.71
C LEU A 197 3.03 25.20 2.74
N ARG A 198 3.38 25.22 1.44
CA ARG A 198 2.46 25.76 0.44
C ARG A 198 1.20 24.91 0.30
N ALA A 199 1.33 23.58 0.23
CA ALA A 199 0.17 22.70 0.14
C ALA A 199 -0.79 22.94 1.32
N GLN A 200 -0.26 23.08 2.54
CA GLN A 200 -1.06 23.43 3.71
C GLN A 200 -1.80 24.76 3.55
N LYS A 201 -1.15 25.78 2.96
CA LYS A 201 -1.79 27.07 2.67
C LYS A 201 -2.91 26.93 1.63
N LEU A 202 -2.69 26.21 0.53
CA LEU A 202 -3.72 25.96 -0.49
C LEU A 202 -4.89 25.12 0.05
N ALA A 203 -4.63 24.20 0.98
CA ALA A 203 -5.66 23.45 1.68
C ALA A 203 -6.50 24.35 2.60
N ALA A 204 -5.86 25.28 3.33
CA ALA A 204 -6.55 26.27 4.15
C ALA A 204 -7.40 27.25 3.29
N GLU A 205 -6.95 27.53 2.07
CA GLU A 205 -7.70 28.30 1.07
C GLU A 205 -8.82 27.49 0.38
N GLY A 206 -8.95 26.19 0.70
CA GLY A 206 -9.99 25.31 0.16
C GLY A 206 -9.72 24.79 -1.25
N GLN A 207 -8.54 25.04 -1.82
CA GLN A 207 -8.19 24.65 -3.19
C GLN A 207 -7.78 23.17 -3.30
N LEU A 208 -7.17 22.61 -2.25
CA LEU A 208 -6.79 21.19 -2.19
C LEU A 208 -7.88 20.33 -1.54
N THR A 209 -9.15 20.63 -1.82
CA THR A 209 -10.22 19.71 -1.41
C THR A 209 -10.14 18.47 -2.30
N PRO A 210 -10.14 17.25 -1.71
CA PRO A 210 -10.30 16.06 -2.52
C PRO A 210 -11.63 16.22 -3.26
N ARG A 211 -11.57 16.23 -4.60
CA ARG A 211 -12.77 16.12 -5.42
C ARG A 211 -13.39 14.78 -5.07
N THR A 212 -14.34 14.79 -4.14
CA THR A 212 -15.25 13.67 -3.94
C THR A 212 -15.82 13.39 -5.32
N PRO A 213 -15.56 12.23 -5.93
CA PRO A 213 -16.27 11.89 -7.16
C PRO A 213 -17.74 11.92 -6.78
N ALA A 214 -18.50 12.83 -7.41
CA ALA A 214 -19.94 12.97 -7.30
C ALA A 214 -20.66 11.76 -7.92
N TYR A 215 -20.26 10.54 -7.51
CA TYR A 215 -20.72 9.26 -8.01
C TYR A 215 -21.22 8.34 -6.89
N MET A 216 -21.27 8.83 -5.64
CA MET A 216 -21.75 8.06 -4.48
C MET A 216 -22.85 8.77 -3.71
N ASP A 217 -23.79 9.43 -4.42
CA ASP A 217 -24.99 9.99 -3.78
C ASP A 217 -26.29 9.65 -4.52
N VAL A 218 -26.34 8.49 -5.16
CA VAL A 218 -27.60 7.88 -5.60
C VAL A 218 -27.53 6.38 -5.37
N ARG A 219 -27.83 5.93 -4.14
CA ARG A 219 -28.49 4.63 -3.84
C ARG A 219 -28.70 4.39 -2.34
N ALA A 220 -29.09 5.41 -1.59
CA ALA A 220 -29.87 5.21 -0.37
C ALA A 220 -31.36 5.07 -0.74
N GLY A 221 -31.71 4.01 -1.47
CA GLY A 221 -33.04 3.78 -2.03
C GLY A 221 -33.54 2.39 -1.70
N ARG A 222 -34.28 2.27 -0.59
CA ARG A 222 -35.10 1.11 -0.24
C ARG A 222 -35.98 0.69 -1.43
N HIS A 223 -35.69 -0.46 -2.06
CA HIS A 223 -36.75 -1.22 -2.71
C HIS A 223 -36.74 -2.69 -2.29
N ARG A 224 -37.80 -2.98 -1.56
CA ARG A 224 -38.27 -4.30 -1.18
C ARG A 224 -38.55 -5.14 -2.44
N ARG A 225 -38.15 -6.40 -2.35
CA ARG A 225 -38.57 -7.66 -3.02
C ARG A 225 -39.70 -7.59 -4.08
N HIS A 226 -39.59 -8.55 -5.02
CA HIS A 226 -40.44 -8.94 -6.17
C HIS A 226 -40.00 -8.30 -7.50
N ASP A 227 -39.78 -8.99 -8.63
CA ASP A 227 -40.09 -10.37 -9.06
C ASP A 227 -39.15 -10.75 -10.24
N PRO A 228 -39.00 -12.06 -10.61
CA PRO A 228 -38.10 -12.53 -11.64
C PRO A 228 -38.76 -12.53 -13.04
N VAL A 229 -37.99 -12.97 -14.05
CA VAL A 229 -38.37 -13.25 -15.45
C VAL A 229 -38.16 -12.09 -16.42
N GLN A 230 -37.04 -12.14 -17.15
CA GLN A 230 -37.05 -12.16 -18.61
C GLN A 230 -35.68 -12.63 -19.10
N TYR A 231 -35.58 -13.94 -19.34
CA TYR A 231 -34.51 -14.57 -20.08
C TYR A 231 -34.70 -14.17 -21.55
N THR A 232 -33.84 -13.30 -22.07
CA THR A 232 -33.79 -13.04 -23.52
C THR A 232 -33.23 -14.27 -24.20
N PHE A 233 -34.12 -14.99 -24.88
CA PHE A 233 -33.82 -16.08 -25.81
C PHE A 233 -32.91 -15.53 -26.92
N VAL A 234 -31.63 -15.92 -26.91
CA VAL A 234 -30.71 -15.70 -28.04
C VAL A 234 -30.90 -16.88 -28.99
N PRO A 235 -31.38 -16.68 -30.22
CA PRO A 235 -31.49 -17.76 -31.19
C PRO A 235 -30.11 -18.18 -31.69
N ASP A 236 -29.72 -19.42 -31.39
CA ASP A 236 -28.61 -20.14 -32.04
C ASP A 236 -29.05 -20.53 -33.48
N SER A 237 -28.90 -19.63 -34.45
CA SER A 237 -28.82 -20.06 -35.85
C SER A 237 -28.24 -18.98 -36.77
N PRO A 238 -27.12 -19.25 -37.49
CA PRO A 238 -26.44 -18.28 -38.35
C PRO A 238 -27.10 -18.06 -39.73
N GLU A 239 -28.25 -18.70 -40.03
CA GLU A 239 -28.82 -18.72 -41.37
C GLU A 239 -29.66 -17.48 -41.76
N THR A 240 -29.91 -16.56 -40.83
CA THR A 240 -30.74 -15.35 -41.11
C THR A 240 -29.94 -14.15 -41.61
N LEU A 241 -28.61 -14.23 -41.69
CA LEU A 241 -27.74 -13.12 -42.12
C LEU A 241 -27.53 -13.02 -43.65
N TYR A 242 -28.09 -13.94 -44.44
CA TYR A 242 -27.89 -14.00 -45.90
C TYR A 242 -29.15 -13.86 -46.76
N SER A 243 -30.24 -13.28 -46.24
CA SER A 243 -31.37 -12.89 -47.08
C SER A 243 -31.23 -11.43 -47.53
N SER A 244 -30.51 -11.23 -48.64
CA SER A 244 -30.55 -9.98 -49.41
C SER A 244 -31.88 -9.87 -50.18
N PRO A 245 -32.64 -8.78 -50.04
CA PRO A 245 -33.81 -8.55 -50.90
C PRO A 245 -33.35 -8.10 -52.29
N HIS A 246 -33.51 -9.01 -53.27
CA HIS A 246 -33.62 -8.65 -54.68
C HIS A 246 -34.96 -7.93 -54.91
N SER A 247 -34.91 -6.64 -55.22
CA SER A 247 -36.05 -5.91 -55.77
C SER A 247 -35.69 -5.41 -57.17
N TYR A 248 -36.16 -6.14 -58.19
CA TYR A 248 -36.39 -5.65 -59.54
C TYR A 248 -37.85 -5.18 -59.61
N GLY A 249 -38.10 -4.01 -60.19
CA GLY A 249 -39.44 -3.46 -60.43
C GLY A 249 -39.41 -1.97 -60.60
#